data_AF-A0A7L2QVH7-F1
#
_entry.id   AF-A0A7L2QVH7-F1
#
_cell.length_a   1.000
_cell.length_b   1.000
_cell.length_c   1.000
_cell.angle_alpha   90.00
_cell.angle_beta   90.00
_cell.angle_gamma   90.00
#
_symmetry.space_group_name_H-M   'P 1'
#
loop_
_entity.id
_entity.type
_entity.pdbx_description
1 polymer ?
#
loop_
_entity_poly.entity_id
_entity_poly.type
_entity_poly.pdbx_seq_one_letter_code
_entity_poly.pdbx_strand_id
1 'polypeptide(L)'
;MLGSSSTTVKNLPLKRRLCFLLKLVCFVSSVLIFCEFLIYYVVICQCRWPDVKGGAHMSEKETSASVLKAIFLADTHLLGEIKGHWLDKLRREWQMERSFQTALWLLQPDIVFILGDVFDEGKWSSPQAWADDVRRFRKMFKHSVFTELVVIAGNHDIGFHYEMTTYKVNRFEKLFNFTSGKLITRKGINFVLVNSVAMEGDGCAVCRTSEAKLVALSHKLNCSQQHYPLYRKNDAECTGEDSAPPEEKNIPFKEKYDVLSQEASQKLLWWFQPRLILSGHTHSACEVLHAGKIPEISVPSFSWRNRNNPSFIMGSITPTDFSLQKCFLPFESRVFTIYCAAGALLVILVLAHVQLLTPPFYFAQRLISKHKAV
;
A
#
# COMPACT_ATOMS: atom_id res chain seq x y z
N MET A 1 1.47 77.82 0.26
CA MET A 1 1.92 77.12 -0.96
C MET A 1 1.94 75.62 -0.67
N LEU A 2 1.20 74.87 -1.48
CA LEU A 2 1.05 73.42 -1.39
C LEU A 2 2.36 72.70 -1.78
N GLY A 3 2.71 71.68 -0.99
CA GLY A 3 3.07 70.35 -1.47
C GLY A 3 4.40 70.13 -2.18
N SER A 4 5.28 69.36 -1.53
CA SER A 4 5.84 68.11 -2.08
C SER A 4 6.91 67.56 -1.13
N SER A 5 6.50 66.85 -0.07
CA SER A 5 7.45 65.94 0.61
C SER A 5 7.47 64.65 -0.19
N SER A 6 8.48 64.48 -1.03
CA SER A 6 8.75 63.23 -1.73
C SER A 6 8.96 62.12 -0.70
N THR A 7 7.94 61.27 -0.51
CA THR A 7 8.06 60.00 0.22
C THR A 7 8.96 59.08 -0.58
N THR A 8 10.25 59.13 -0.28
CA THR A 8 11.22 58.15 -0.78
C THR A 8 10.91 56.82 -0.10
N VAL A 9 10.15 55.96 -0.78
CA VAL A 9 10.05 54.55 -0.43
C VAL A 9 11.46 53.99 -0.49
N LYS A 10 12.10 53.78 0.67
CA LYS A 10 13.43 53.17 0.75
C LYS A 10 13.31 51.76 0.17
N ASN A 11 13.63 51.61 -1.11
CA ASN A 11 13.78 50.31 -1.74
C ASN A 11 14.83 49.53 -0.97
N LEU A 12 14.42 48.40 -0.41
CA LEU A 12 15.33 47.49 0.27
C LEU A 12 16.47 47.13 -0.68
N PRO A 13 17.74 47.04 -0.24
CA PRO A 13 18.81 46.61 -1.11
C PRO A 13 18.45 45.27 -1.75
N LEU A 14 18.51 45.20 -3.08
CA LEU A 14 18.13 44.05 -3.92
C LEU A 14 18.65 42.72 -3.34
N LYS A 15 19.88 42.75 -2.80
CA LYS A 15 20.56 41.63 -2.11
C LYS A 15 19.76 41.04 -0.93
N ARG A 16 19.09 41.87 -0.11
CA ARG A 16 18.31 41.42 1.05
C ARG A 16 16.99 40.76 0.65
N ARG A 17 16.33 41.28 -0.40
CA ARG A 17 15.12 40.65 -0.98
C ARG A 17 15.45 39.31 -1.63
N LEU A 18 16.54 39.25 -2.39
CA LEU A 18 17.01 38.02 -3.02
C LEU A 18 17.39 36.95 -1.99
N CYS A 19 18.09 37.31 -0.92
CA CYS A 19 18.43 36.39 0.16
C CYS A 19 17.19 35.83 0.88
N PHE A 20 16.17 36.66 1.12
CA PHE A 20 14.93 36.20 1.72
C PHE A 20 14.16 35.25 0.79
N LEU A 21 14.03 35.59 -0.50
CA LEU A 21 13.41 34.71 -1.49
C LEU A 21 14.11 33.36 -1.56
N LEU A 22 15.45 33.35 -1.57
CA LEU A 22 16.22 32.11 -1.56
C LEU A 22 15.91 31.26 -0.32
N LYS A 23 15.80 31.86 0.87
CA LYS A 23 15.43 31.15 2.10
C LYS A 23 14.03 30.54 2.01
N LEU A 24 13.06 31.26 1.43
CA LEU A 24 11.70 30.73 1.22
C LEU A 24 11.69 29.56 0.25
N VAL A 25 12.42 29.68 -0.87
CA VAL A 25 12.57 28.58 -1.84
C VAL A 25 13.22 27.37 -1.17
N CYS A 26 14.34 27.56 -0.45
CA CYS A 26 14.98 26.47 0.28
C CYS A 26 14.02 25.82 1.28
N PHE A 27 13.26 26.60 2.05
CA PHE A 27 12.28 26.07 3.00
C PHE A 27 11.20 25.21 2.31
N VAL A 28 10.56 25.75 1.27
CA VAL A 28 9.52 25.02 0.52
C VAL A 28 10.09 23.76 -0.11
N SER A 29 11.27 23.84 -0.73
CA SER A 29 11.96 22.68 -1.31
C SER A 29 12.31 21.63 -0.25
N SER A 30 12.79 22.02 0.94
CA SER A 30 13.09 21.09 2.02
C SER A 30 11.85 20.35 2.51
N VAL A 31 10.71 21.05 2.66
CA VAL A 31 9.44 20.43 3.05
C VAL A 31 8.95 19.45 1.98
N LEU A 32 8.99 19.84 0.70
CA LEU A 32 8.62 18.96 -0.41
C LEU A 32 9.52 17.72 -0.47
N ILE A 33 10.85 17.89 -0.38
CA ILE A 33 11.79 16.76 -0.38
C ILE A 33 11.52 15.83 0.82
N PHE A 34 11.23 16.39 1.99
CA PHE A 34 10.90 15.58 3.16
C PHE A 34 9.62 14.77 2.96
N CYS A 35 8.51 15.44 2.65
CA CYS A 35 7.19 14.83 2.54
C CYS A 35 7.03 13.91 1.34
N GLU A 36 7.65 14.23 0.20
CA GLU A 36 7.50 13.46 -1.05
C GLU A 36 8.57 12.39 -1.25
N PHE A 37 9.65 12.40 -0.44
CA PHE A 37 10.75 11.46 -0.62
C PHE A 37 11.32 10.91 0.70
N LEU A 38 11.85 11.76 1.60
CA LEU A 38 12.59 11.27 2.76
C LEU A 38 11.72 10.57 3.82
N ILE A 39 10.46 10.96 3.96
CA ILE A 39 9.57 10.40 4.99
C ILE A 39 9.39 8.88 4.85
N TYR A 40 9.39 8.36 3.62
CA TYR A 40 9.29 6.93 3.37
C TYR A 40 10.53 6.18 3.89
N TYR A 41 11.72 6.75 3.72
CA TYR A 41 12.95 6.18 4.27
C TYR A 41 12.94 6.20 5.78
N VAL A 42 12.52 7.32 6.39
CA VAL A 42 12.43 7.46 7.85
C VAL A 42 11.49 6.43 8.46
N VAL A 43 10.34 6.16 7.82
CA VAL A 43 9.37 5.20 8.34
C VAL A 43 9.80 3.76 8.07
N ILE A 44 10.19 3.42 6.83
CA ILE A 44 10.48 2.04 6.43
C ILE A 44 11.81 1.53 7.03
N CYS A 45 12.81 2.38 7.28
CA CYS A 45 14.07 1.96 7.89
C CYS A 45 13.93 1.44 9.34
N GLN A 46 12.79 1.69 9.97
CA GLN A 46 12.46 1.18 11.30
C GLN A 46 12.01 -0.29 11.26
N CYS A 47 11.63 -0.80 10.09
CA CYS A 47 11.21 -2.18 9.91
C CYS A 47 12.44 -3.12 9.81
N ARG A 48 12.34 -4.28 10.46
CA ARG A 48 13.39 -5.31 10.45
C ARG A 48 12.79 -6.64 10.05
N TRP A 49 13.57 -7.47 9.37
CA TRP A 49 13.15 -8.84 9.11
C TRP A 49 12.93 -9.58 10.44
N PRO A 50 11.81 -10.28 10.61
CA PRO A 50 11.55 -11.02 11.84
C PRO A 50 12.47 -12.25 11.92
N ASP A 51 12.88 -12.61 13.13
CA ASP A 51 13.68 -13.82 13.36
C ASP A 51 12.78 -15.07 13.22
N VAL A 52 13.32 -16.11 12.59
CA VAL A 52 12.67 -17.42 12.45
C VAL A 52 13.66 -18.49 12.91
N LYS A 53 13.17 -19.49 13.66
CA LYS A 53 14.03 -20.56 14.17
C LYS A 53 14.54 -21.42 13.02
N GLY A 54 15.86 -21.61 12.94
CA GLY A 54 16.48 -22.61 12.08
C GLY A 54 16.24 -24.03 12.64
N GLY A 55 16.32 -25.04 11.78
CA GLY A 55 16.31 -26.44 12.24
C GLY A 55 17.47 -26.69 13.20
N ALA A 56 17.26 -27.53 14.22
CA ALA A 56 18.16 -27.76 15.36
C ALA A 56 19.61 -28.22 15.03
N HIS A 57 19.94 -28.41 13.75
CA HIS A 57 21.24 -28.90 13.27
C HIS A 57 21.94 -27.97 12.27
N MET A 58 21.43 -26.76 12.00
CA MET A 58 22.06 -25.84 11.04
C MET A 58 22.89 -24.76 11.72
N SER A 59 24.03 -24.42 11.13
CA SER A 59 24.80 -23.25 11.55
C SER A 59 24.02 -21.95 11.28
N GLU A 60 24.27 -20.87 12.03
CA GLU A 60 23.61 -19.56 11.84
C GLU A 60 23.78 -19.03 10.40
N LYS A 61 24.94 -19.29 9.79
CA LYS A 61 25.26 -18.88 8.41
C LYS A 61 24.44 -19.63 7.37
N GLU A 62 24.25 -20.94 7.54
CA GLU A 62 23.41 -21.75 6.66
C GLU A 62 21.93 -21.42 6.85
N THR A 63 21.53 -21.13 8.08
CA THR A 63 20.15 -20.72 8.40
C THR A 63 19.84 -19.41 7.69
N SER A 64 20.71 -18.39 7.79
CA SER A 64 20.52 -17.11 7.11
C SER A 64 20.47 -17.22 5.58
N ALA A 65 21.19 -18.17 4.97
CA ALA A 65 21.13 -18.38 3.51
C ALA A 65 19.85 -19.12 3.08
N SER A 66 19.34 -20.00 3.94
CA SER A 66 18.14 -20.80 3.68
C SER A 66 16.82 -20.05 3.91
N VAL A 67 16.83 -18.97 4.70
CA VAL A 67 15.63 -18.16 4.97
C VAL A 67 15.23 -17.40 3.71
N LEU A 68 13.97 -17.56 3.31
CA LEU A 68 13.34 -16.77 2.27
C LEU A 68 12.76 -15.50 2.88
N LYS A 69 13.19 -14.35 2.37
CA LYS A 69 12.67 -13.03 2.72
C LYS A 69 11.60 -12.61 1.73
N ALA A 70 10.35 -12.66 2.16
CA ALA A 70 9.18 -12.34 1.33
C ALA A 70 8.49 -11.05 1.79
N ILE A 71 8.08 -10.21 0.86
CA ILE A 71 7.14 -9.11 1.13
C ILE A 71 5.77 -9.45 0.55
N PHE A 72 4.70 -9.14 1.26
CA PHE A 72 3.32 -9.32 0.83
C PHE A 72 2.60 -7.97 0.86
N LEU A 73 2.10 -7.55 -0.29
CA LEU A 73 1.29 -6.36 -0.52
C LEU A 73 -0.13 -6.79 -0.91
N ALA A 74 -1.12 -5.95 -0.66
CA ALA A 74 -2.48 -6.14 -1.16
C ALA A 74 -3.11 -4.81 -1.55
N ASP A 75 -4.17 -4.87 -2.37
CA ASP A 75 -5.10 -3.78 -2.63
C ASP A 75 -4.39 -2.48 -3.01
N THR A 76 -3.55 -2.53 -4.05
CA THR A 76 -2.86 -1.34 -4.54
C THR A 76 -3.82 -0.38 -5.24
N HIS A 77 -4.92 -0.87 -5.84
CA HIS A 77 -5.96 -0.08 -6.49
C HIS A 77 -5.41 1.04 -7.38
N LEU A 78 -4.68 0.68 -8.43
CA LEU A 78 -4.27 1.63 -9.45
C LEU A 78 -5.51 2.27 -10.05
N LEU A 79 -5.62 3.60 -9.93
CA LEU A 79 -6.80 4.33 -10.37
C LEU A 79 -6.93 4.24 -11.90
N GLY A 80 -8.09 3.80 -12.35
CA GLY A 80 -8.40 3.69 -13.77
C GLY A 80 -8.82 5.02 -14.41
N GLU A 81 -9.30 4.95 -15.64
CA GLU A 81 -9.72 6.09 -16.44
C GLU A 81 -11.15 6.57 -16.11
N ILE A 82 -12.01 5.67 -15.63
CA ILE A 82 -13.46 5.88 -15.58
C ILE A 82 -13.86 6.69 -14.34
N LYS A 83 -13.41 6.28 -13.16
CA LYS A 83 -13.72 6.89 -11.86
C LYS A 83 -12.51 7.58 -11.23
N GLY A 84 -11.31 7.38 -11.77
CA GLY A 84 -10.08 7.95 -11.23
C GLY A 84 -9.94 9.46 -11.49
N HIS A 85 -9.85 10.27 -10.43
CA HIS A 85 -9.50 11.69 -10.56
C HIS A 85 -7.99 11.88 -10.74
N TRP A 86 -7.56 12.73 -11.67
CA TRP A 86 -6.14 12.88 -12.05
C TRP A 86 -5.21 13.27 -10.89
N LEU A 87 -5.68 14.14 -9.97
CA LEU A 87 -4.87 14.57 -8.82
C LEU A 87 -4.74 13.44 -7.79
N ASP A 88 -5.80 12.66 -7.62
CA ASP A 88 -5.78 11.51 -6.73
C ASP A 88 -4.82 10.46 -7.30
N LYS A 89 -4.95 10.18 -8.60
CA LYS A 89 -4.05 9.33 -9.37
C LYS A 89 -2.58 9.73 -9.16
N LEU A 90 -2.25 11.00 -9.39
CA LEU A 90 -0.89 11.52 -9.19
C LEU A 90 -0.40 11.27 -7.75
N ARG A 91 -1.23 11.57 -6.74
CA ARG A 91 -0.83 11.49 -5.33
C ARG A 91 -0.66 10.06 -4.83
N ARG A 92 -1.64 9.18 -5.09
CA ARG A 92 -1.64 7.79 -4.61
C ARG A 92 -0.57 6.97 -5.31
N GLU A 93 -0.40 7.17 -6.61
CA GLU A 93 0.61 6.46 -7.38
C GLU A 93 2.02 6.91 -7.04
N TRP A 94 2.22 8.21 -6.81
CA TRP A 94 3.49 8.70 -6.27
C TRP A 94 3.81 8.05 -4.92
N GLN A 95 2.83 7.99 -4.01
CA GLN A 95 3.03 7.31 -2.72
C GLN A 95 3.40 5.84 -2.89
N MET A 96 2.64 5.09 -3.68
CA MET A 96 2.91 3.66 -3.88
C MET A 96 4.28 3.44 -4.51
N GLU A 97 4.64 4.22 -5.54
CA GLU A 97 5.97 4.14 -6.16
C GLU A 97 7.06 4.42 -5.15
N ARG A 98 6.99 5.52 -4.39
CA ARG A 98 8.01 5.86 -3.38
C ARG A 98 8.08 4.81 -2.27
N SER A 99 6.95 4.30 -1.81
CA SER A 99 6.88 3.27 -0.77
C SER A 99 7.52 1.97 -1.24
N PHE A 100 7.16 1.48 -2.43
CA PHE A 100 7.67 0.25 -2.99
C PHE A 100 9.17 0.32 -3.30
N GLN A 101 9.61 1.38 -3.98
CA GLN A 101 11.03 1.55 -4.32
C GLN A 101 11.90 1.67 -3.07
N THR A 102 11.42 2.38 -2.04
CA THR A 102 12.13 2.51 -0.76
C THR A 102 12.19 1.19 0.00
N ALA A 103 11.09 0.43 0.02
CA ALA A 103 11.05 -0.90 0.63
C ALA A 103 12.03 -1.87 -0.04
N LEU A 104 12.06 -1.93 -1.37
CA LEU A 104 13.02 -2.78 -2.09
C LEU A 104 14.47 -2.37 -1.82
N TRP A 105 14.74 -1.07 -1.80
CA TRP A 105 16.09 -0.54 -1.55
C TRP A 105 16.60 -0.89 -0.16
N LEU A 106 15.78 -0.69 0.88
CA LEU A 106 16.19 -0.88 2.27
C LEU A 106 16.13 -2.35 2.73
N LEU A 107 15.10 -3.08 2.31
CA LEU A 107 14.79 -4.40 2.86
C LEU A 107 15.36 -5.54 2.01
N GLN A 108 15.59 -5.31 0.71
CA GLN A 108 16.16 -6.28 -0.24
C GLN A 108 15.53 -7.69 -0.15
N PRO A 109 14.21 -7.82 -0.39
CA PRO A 109 13.54 -9.12 -0.36
C PRO A 109 13.96 -10.02 -1.53
N ASP A 110 13.88 -11.33 -1.30
CA ASP A 110 14.05 -12.34 -2.36
C ASP A 110 12.84 -12.34 -3.31
N ILE A 111 11.64 -12.17 -2.75
CA ILE A 111 10.37 -12.26 -3.47
C ILE A 111 9.33 -11.28 -2.91
N VAL A 112 8.49 -10.74 -3.77
CA VAL A 112 7.34 -9.91 -3.42
C VAL A 112 6.08 -10.49 -4.02
N PHE A 113 5.02 -10.56 -3.22
CA PHE A 113 3.68 -10.94 -3.65
C PHE A 113 2.74 -9.73 -3.61
N ILE A 114 1.91 -9.55 -4.63
CA ILE A 114 0.76 -8.64 -4.62
C ILE A 114 -0.52 -9.48 -4.66
N LEU A 115 -1.30 -9.40 -3.58
CA LEU A 115 -2.43 -10.28 -3.28
C LEU A 115 -3.77 -9.76 -3.83
N GLY A 116 -3.79 -9.44 -5.13
CA GLY A 116 -5.00 -9.00 -5.80
C GLY A 116 -5.28 -7.51 -5.70
N ASP A 117 -6.35 -7.11 -6.40
CA ASP A 117 -6.84 -5.74 -6.57
C ASP A 117 -5.70 -4.77 -6.92
N VAL A 118 -4.97 -5.18 -7.96
CA VAL A 118 -3.87 -4.38 -8.52
C VAL A 118 -4.44 -3.13 -9.17
N PHE A 119 -5.43 -3.32 -10.04
CA PHE A 119 -6.12 -2.27 -10.78
C PHE A 119 -7.52 -2.06 -10.22
N ASP A 120 -7.88 -0.81 -9.94
CA ASP A 120 -9.20 -0.49 -9.37
C ASP A 120 -10.35 -0.73 -10.36
N GLU A 121 -10.06 -0.57 -11.66
CA GLU A 121 -11.06 -0.63 -12.73
C GLU A 121 -10.73 -1.69 -13.77
N GLY A 122 -9.83 -2.63 -13.46
CA GLY A 122 -9.44 -3.69 -14.39
C GLY A 122 -10.67 -4.36 -15.00
N LYS A 123 -11.66 -4.72 -14.19
CA LYS A 123 -12.92 -5.34 -14.64
C LYS A 123 -13.75 -4.51 -15.63
N TRP A 124 -13.55 -3.19 -15.70
CA TRP A 124 -14.28 -2.28 -16.59
C TRP A 124 -13.39 -1.67 -17.69
N SER A 125 -12.08 -1.94 -17.66
CA SER A 125 -11.11 -1.26 -18.52
C SER A 125 -11.24 -1.66 -20.00
N SER A 126 -11.23 -0.65 -20.87
CA SER A 126 -11.00 -0.83 -22.31
C SER A 126 -9.60 -1.43 -22.56
N PRO A 127 -9.32 -2.00 -23.75
CA PRO A 127 -7.97 -2.49 -24.07
C PRO A 127 -6.88 -1.41 -23.97
N GLN A 128 -7.21 -0.17 -24.33
CA GLN A 128 -6.30 0.97 -24.24
C GLN A 128 -6.06 1.38 -22.79
N ALA A 129 -7.13 1.56 -22.00
CA ALA A 129 -7.03 1.89 -20.58
C ALA A 129 -6.24 0.81 -19.81
N TRP A 130 -6.49 -0.46 -20.10
CA TRP A 130 -5.70 -1.57 -19.57
C TRP A 130 -4.22 -1.43 -19.90
N ALA A 131 -3.86 -1.15 -21.15
CA ALA A 131 -2.46 -1.00 -21.55
C ALA A 131 -1.77 0.18 -20.86
N ASP A 132 -2.48 1.29 -20.66
CA ASP A 132 -1.97 2.46 -19.93
C ASP A 132 -1.77 2.14 -18.44
N ASP A 133 -2.73 1.47 -17.81
CA ASP A 133 -2.63 1.05 -16.41
C ASP A 133 -1.48 0.07 -16.20
N VAL A 134 -1.29 -0.88 -17.12
CA VAL A 134 -0.15 -1.82 -17.12
C VAL A 134 1.18 -1.09 -17.28
N ARG A 135 1.26 -0.07 -18.13
CA ARG A 135 2.48 0.74 -18.29
C ARG A 135 2.86 1.42 -16.97
N ARG A 136 1.87 1.99 -16.27
CA ARG A 136 2.08 2.64 -14.97
C ARG A 136 2.45 1.63 -13.89
N PHE A 137 1.77 0.50 -13.83
CA PHE A 137 2.11 -0.61 -12.92
C PHE A 137 3.59 -1.00 -13.06
N ARG A 138 4.05 -1.26 -14.28
CA ARG A 138 5.45 -1.67 -14.55
C ARG A 138 6.47 -0.61 -14.14
N LYS A 139 6.09 0.68 -14.22
CA LYS A 139 6.94 1.78 -13.75
C LYS A 139 7.02 1.79 -12.22
N MET A 140 5.88 1.75 -11.54
CA MET A 140 5.82 1.88 -10.08
C MET A 140 6.43 0.68 -9.36
N PHE A 141 6.09 -0.52 -9.81
CA PHE A 141 6.54 -1.79 -9.23
C PHE A 141 7.80 -2.34 -9.93
N LYS A 142 8.62 -1.45 -10.49
CA LYS A 142 9.92 -1.81 -11.06
C LYS A 142 10.79 -2.44 -9.98
N HIS A 143 11.35 -3.61 -10.27
CA HIS A 143 12.19 -4.38 -9.34
C HIS A 143 13.46 -4.86 -10.03
N SER A 144 14.44 -5.29 -9.24
CA SER A 144 15.70 -5.84 -9.75
C SER A 144 15.52 -7.28 -10.23
N VAL A 145 16.46 -7.78 -11.02
CA VAL A 145 16.49 -9.20 -11.43
C VAL A 145 16.69 -10.18 -10.26
N PHE A 146 17.11 -9.67 -9.10
CA PHE A 146 17.33 -10.48 -7.89
C PHE A 146 16.09 -10.58 -7.00
N THR A 147 15.03 -9.83 -7.33
CA THR A 147 13.76 -9.85 -6.59
C THR A 147 12.67 -10.36 -7.53
N GLU A 148 12.05 -11.50 -7.20
CA GLU A 148 10.91 -11.99 -7.96
C GLU A 148 9.63 -11.25 -7.56
N LEU A 149 8.78 -10.91 -8.54
CA LEU A 149 7.46 -10.33 -8.30
C LEU A 149 6.38 -11.30 -8.76
N VAL A 150 5.53 -11.71 -7.82
CA VAL A 150 4.37 -12.58 -8.06
C VAL A 150 3.10 -11.78 -7.80
N VAL A 151 2.14 -11.86 -8.71
CA VAL A 151 0.88 -11.12 -8.63
C VAL A 151 -0.28 -12.07 -8.87
N ILE A 152 -1.26 -12.05 -7.99
CA ILE A 152 -2.50 -12.82 -8.13
C ILE A 152 -3.67 -11.87 -8.41
N ALA A 153 -4.78 -12.41 -8.92
CA ALA A 153 -5.94 -11.61 -9.31
C ALA A 153 -6.88 -11.34 -8.12
N GLY A 154 -7.43 -10.13 -8.06
CA GLY A 154 -8.58 -9.76 -7.23
C GLY A 154 -9.83 -9.44 -8.04
N ASN A 155 -10.93 -9.12 -7.37
CA ASN A 155 -12.22 -8.87 -8.00
C ASN A 155 -12.23 -7.56 -8.82
N HIS A 156 -11.45 -6.55 -8.43
CA HIS A 156 -11.30 -5.32 -9.22
C HIS A 156 -10.53 -5.54 -10.53
N ASP A 157 -9.63 -6.52 -10.56
CA ASP A 157 -8.81 -6.83 -11.73
C ASP A 157 -9.61 -7.51 -12.85
N ILE A 158 -10.36 -8.55 -12.48
CA ILE A 158 -10.99 -9.48 -13.44
C ILE A 158 -12.52 -9.52 -13.36
N GLY A 159 -13.12 -8.89 -12.34
CA GLY A 159 -14.57 -8.91 -12.08
C GLY A 159 -14.96 -10.08 -11.19
N PHE A 160 -16.02 -9.90 -10.39
CA PHE A 160 -16.58 -10.97 -9.57
C PHE A 160 -17.79 -11.62 -10.27
N HIS A 161 -17.88 -12.95 -10.22
CA HIS A 161 -19.00 -13.72 -10.74
C HIS A 161 -19.34 -13.38 -12.21
N TYR A 162 -20.53 -12.85 -12.51
CA TYR A 162 -20.96 -12.52 -13.88
C TYR A 162 -20.07 -11.48 -14.59
N GLU A 163 -19.34 -10.64 -13.84
CA GLU A 163 -18.39 -9.70 -14.43
C GLU A 163 -17.08 -10.38 -14.85
N MET A 164 -16.79 -11.57 -14.35
CA MET A 164 -15.58 -12.33 -14.65
C MET A 164 -15.70 -13.04 -16.01
N THR A 165 -15.02 -12.50 -17.02
CA THR A 165 -15.01 -13.10 -18.36
C THR A 165 -13.67 -13.76 -18.67
N THR A 166 -13.67 -14.78 -19.55
CA THR A 166 -12.45 -15.45 -20.02
C THR A 166 -11.44 -14.47 -20.60
N TYR A 167 -11.89 -13.42 -21.28
CA TYR A 167 -11.01 -12.36 -21.78
C TYR A 167 -10.26 -11.63 -20.65
N LYS A 168 -10.97 -11.23 -19.59
CA LYS A 168 -10.39 -10.51 -18.45
C LYS A 168 -9.41 -11.39 -17.68
N VAL A 169 -9.76 -12.65 -17.46
CA VAL A 169 -8.88 -13.64 -16.81
C VAL A 169 -7.63 -13.87 -17.65
N ASN A 170 -7.78 -14.19 -18.94
CA ASN A 170 -6.64 -14.52 -19.80
C ASN A 170 -5.66 -13.37 -19.96
N ARG A 171 -6.14 -12.11 -20.09
CA ARG A 171 -5.23 -10.96 -20.20
C ARG A 171 -4.46 -10.70 -18.90
N PHE A 172 -5.07 -10.95 -17.74
CA PHE A 172 -4.43 -10.84 -16.44
C PHE A 172 -3.39 -11.96 -16.24
N GLU A 173 -3.79 -13.22 -16.46
CA GLU A 173 -2.93 -14.40 -16.39
C GLU A 173 -1.70 -14.25 -17.30
N LYS A 174 -1.90 -13.77 -18.54
CA LYS A 174 -0.82 -13.51 -19.50
C LYS A 174 0.14 -12.41 -19.04
N LEU A 175 -0.38 -11.34 -18.45
CA LEU A 175 0.45 -10.23 -17.99
C LEU A 175 1.35 -10.64 -16.83
N PHE A 176 0.80 -11.36 -15.84
CA PHE A 176 1.47 -11.68 -14.60
C PHE A 176 2.06 -13.09 -14.53
N ASN A 177 1.93 -13.87 -15.62
CA ASN A 177 2.27 -15.30 -15.62
C ASN A 177 1.61 -16.01 -14.43
N PHE A 178 0.34 -15.71 -14.20
CA PHE A 178 -0.44 -16.25 -13.10
C PHE A 178 -1.43 -17.29 -13.63
N THR A 179 -1.71 -18.33 -12.85
CA THR A 179 -2.91 -19.14 -13.04
C THR A 179 -3.32 -19.79 -11.73
N SER A 180 -4.62 -20.02 -11.54
CA SER A 180 -5.11 -20.70 -10.33
C SER A 180 -4.54 -22.13 -10.27
N GLY A 181 -4.00 -22.51 -9.11
CA GLY A 181 -3.30 -23.78 -8.93
C GLY A 181 -1.86 -23.78 -9.46
N LYS A 182 -1.25 -22.61 -9.68
CA LYS A 182 0.19 -22.52 -9.96
C LYS A 182 0.98 -22.73 -8.67
N LEU A 183 1.93 -23.66 -8.69
CA LEU A 183 2.89 -23.91 -7.62
C LEU A 183 4.19 -23.16 -7.89
N ILE A 184 4.64 -22.34 -6.94
CA ILE A 184 5.95 -21.70 -6.96
C ILE A 184 6.79 -22.28 -5.81
N THR A 185 7.96 -22.83 -6.13
CA THR A 185 8.88 -23.36 -5.12
C THR A 185 10.14 -22.51 -5.05
N ARG A 186 10.45 -21.95 -3.88
CA ARG A 186 11.68 -21.17 -3.62
C ARG A 186 12.26 -21.55 -2.28
N LYS A 187 13.58 -21.81 -2.23
CA LYS A 187 14.28 -22.24 -1.00
C LYS A 187 13.56 -23.38 -0.24
N GLY A 188 12.99 -24.34 -0.98
CA GLY A 188 12.24 -25.47 -0.42
C GLY A 188 10.83 -25.15 0.09
N ILE A 189 10.33 -23.93 -0.12
CA ILE A 189 9.00 -23.47 0.29
C ILE A 189 8.08 -23.48 -0.92
N ASN A 190 6.89 -24.05 -0.73
CA ASN A 190 5.86 -24.17 -1.74
C ASN A 190 4.78 -23.10 -1.54
N PHE A 191 4.55 -22.28 -2.57
CA PHE A 191 3.45 -21.31 -2.63
C PHE A 191 2.42 -21.79 -3.65
N VAL A 192 1.19 -21.99 -3.22
CA VAL A 192 0.06 -22.29 -4.10
C VAL A 192 -0.69 -21.01 -4.38
N LEU A 193 -0.69 -20.56 -5.64
CA LEU A 193 -1.42 -19.37 -6.04
C LEU A 193 -2.85 -19.73 -6.39
N VAL A 194 -3.81 -19.04 -5.78
CA VAL A 194 -5.24 -19.31 -5.93
C VAL A 194 -5.94 -18.07 -6.48
N ASN A 195 -6.72 -18.23 -7.54
CA ASN A 195 -7.68 -17.22 -7.95
C ASN A 195 -8.97 -17.38 -7.15
N SER A 196 -9.04 -16.74 -5.97
CA SER A 196 -10.19 -16.86 -5.06
C SER A 196 -11.50 -16.34 -5.68
N VAL A 197 -11.41 -15.35 -6.58
CA VAL A 197 -12.56 -14.81 -7.31
C VAL A 197 -13.28 -15.88 -8.16
N ALA A 198 -12.56 -16.93 -8.55
CA ALA A 198 -13.09 -18.07 -9.30
C ALA A 198 -13.47 -19.28 -8.40
N MET A 199 -13.50 -19.10 -7.08
CA MET A 199 -13.81 -20.15 -6.11
C MET A 199 -15.21 -19.99 -5.51
N GLU A 200 -16.13 -19.35 -6.22
CA GLU A 200 -17.48 -19.10 -5.71
C GLU A 200 -18.30 -20.38 -5.51
N GLY A 201 -18.05 -21.42 -6.32
CA GLY A 201 -18.78 -22.70 -6.25
C GLY A 201 -20.13 -22.70 -6.98
N ASP A 202 -20.44 -21.62 -7.70
CA ASP A 202 -21.59 -21.44 -8.61
C ASP A 202 -21.55 -22.30 -9.89
N GLY A 203 -20.43 -22.99 -10.14
CA GLY A 203 -20.21 -23.76 -11.34
C GLY A 203 -20.02 -22.93 -12.61
N CYS A 204 -19.55 -21.67 -12.52
CA CYS A 204 -19.20 -20.88 -13.69
C CYS A 204 -18.06 -21.53 -14.51
N ALA A 205 -17.95 -21.26 -15.81
CA ALA A 205 -16.95 -21.94 -16.67
C ALA A 205 -15.50 -21.72 -16.20
N VAL A 206 -15.17 -20.47 -15.81
CA VAL A 206 -13.86 -20.11 -15.22
C VAL A 206 -13.68 -20.80 -13.86
N CYS A 207 -14.74 -20.90 -13.07
CA CYS A 207 -14.75 -21.47 -11.74
C CYS A 207 -14.46 -22.98 -11.78
N ARG A 208 -15.18 -23.73 -12.64
CA ARG A 208 -14.92 -25.16 -12.86
C ARG A 208 -13.49 -25.43 -13.32
N THR A 209 -12.98 -24.60 -14.22
CA THR A 209 -11.59 -24.73 -14.71
C THR A 209 -10.59 -24.49 -13.59
N SER A 210 -10.83 -23.49 -12.73
CA SER A 210 -9.98 -23.17 -11.60
C SER A 210 -10.02 -24.27 -10.54
N GLU A 211 -11.21 -24.78 -10.18
CA GLU A 211 -11.37 -25.91 -9.26
C GLU A 211 -10.66 -27.16 -9.80
N ALA A 212 -10.83 -27.51 -11.08
CA ALA A 212 -10.19 -28.68 -11.68
C ALA A 212 -8.65 -28.61 -11.64
N LYS A 213 -8.07 -27.42 -11.88
CA LYS A 213 -6.62 -27.20 -11.75
C LYS A 213 -6.14 -27.41 -10.32
N LEU A 214 -6.90 -26.92 -9.34
CA LEU A 214 -6.56 -27.08 -7.92
C LEU A 214 -6.67 -28.54 -7.46
N VAL A 215 -7.72 -29.25 -7.86
CA VAL A 215 -7.87 -30.70 -7.62
C VAL A 215 -6.71 -31.47 -8.25
N ALA A 216 -6.35 -31.16 -9.51
CA ALA A 216 -5.22 -31.82 -10.16
C ALA A 216 -3.89 -31.56 -9.43
N LEU A 217 -3.68 -30.34 -8.91
CA LEU A 217 -2.51 -30.03 -8.11
C LEU A 217 -2.53 -30.76 -6.76
N SER A 218 -3.68 -30.84 -6.08
CA SER A 218 -3.79 -31.53 -4.79
C SER A 218 -3.45 -33.01 -4.92
N HIS A 219 -3.90 -33.67 -6.00
CA HIS A 219 -3.52 -35.05 -6.28
C HIS A 219 -2.02 -35.22 -6.54
N LYS A 220 -1.37 -34.24 -7.17
CA LYS A 220 0.10 -34.24 -7.35
C LYS A 220 0.87 -34.06 -6.05
N LEU A 221 0.26 -33.42 -5.05
CA LEU A 221 0.88 -33.10 -3.76
C LEU A 221 0.56 -34.13 -2.65
N ASN A 222 -0.17 -35.21 -2.95
CA ASN A 222 -0.82 -36.06 -1.95
C ASN A 222 0.14 -36.78 -0.97
N CYS A 223 0.15 -36.33 0.28
CA CYS A 223 -0.24 -37.10 1.47
C CYS A 223 -0.71 -36.15 2.59
N SER A 224 -2.03 -36.10 2.80
CA SER A 224 -2.77 -35.92 4.06
C SER A 224 -2.44 -34.80 5.09
N GLN A 225 -3.53 -34.16 5.51
CA GLN A 225 -3.79 -33.20 6.61
C GLN A 225 -3.52 -31.68 6.55
N GLN A 226 -4.64 -31.01 6.22
CA GLN A 226 -5.26 -29.75 6.66
C GLN A 226 -4.65 -28.34 6.46
N HIS A 227 -5.47 -27.51 5.76
CA HIS A 227 -6.21 -26.35 6.24
C HIS A 227 -5.75 -24.88 5.98
N TYR A 228 -6.68 -23.99 5.53
CA TYR A 228 -6.67 -22.51 5.28
C TYR A 228 -7.75 -21.75 4.37
N PRO A 229 -8.10 -20.45 4.56
CA PRO A 229 -9.03 -19.91 5.52
C PRO A 229 -10.52 -19.98 5.11
N LEU A 230 -11.37 -19.97 6.11
CA LEU A 230 -12.79 -20.22 5.99
C LEU A 230 -13.65 -18.97 6.09
N TYR A 231 -14.88 -19.14 5.60
CA TYR A 231 -16.05 -18.41 6.06
C TYR A 231 -15.90 -17.97 7.53
N ARG A 232 -16.08 -16.67 7.76
CA ARG A 232 -16.20 -16.06 9.08
C ARG A 232 -17.28 -14.98 9.03
N LYS A 233 -18.01 -14.83 10.12
CA LYS A 233 -19.23 -14.03 10.17
C LYS A 233 -18.96 -12.53 10.02
N ASN A 234 -17.85 -12.04 10.57
CA ASN A 234 -17.41 -10.65 10.55
C ASN A 234 -15.97 -10.55 11.09
N ASP A 235 -15.47 -9.32 11.29
CA ASP A 235 -14.14 -9.01 11.83
C ASP A 235 -14.12 -8.80 13.36
N ALA A 236 -15.18 -9.21 14.09
CA ALA A 236 -15.32 -8.95 15.53
C ALA A 236 -14.18 -9.54 16.38
N GLU A 237 -13.65 -10.69 15.95
CA GLU A 237 -12.54 -11.36 16.64
C GLU A 237 -11.16 -10.89 16.17
N CYS A 238 -11.06 -10.05 15.13
CA CYS A 238 -9.79 -9.52 14.66
C CYS A 238 -9.20 -8.57 15.72
N THR A 239 -7.91 -8.74 16.04
CA THR A 239 -7.16 -7.87 16.97
C THR A 239 -6.03 -7.15 16.23
N GLY A 240 -5.55 -6.03 16.80
CA GLY A 240 -4.49 -5.19 16.20
C GLY A 240 -4.85 -3.70 16.06
N GLU A 241 -3.84 -2.84 15.89
CA GLU A 241 -4.00 -1.37 15.77
C GLU A 241 -4.65 -0.94 14.44
N ASP A 242 -4.56 -1.80 13.42
CA ASP A 242 -5.00 -1.55 12.05
C ASP A 242 -6.15 -2.46 11.60
N SER A 243 -6.77 -3.17 12.56
CA SER A 243 -8.07 -3.81 12.38
C SER A 243 -9.14 -2.76 12.03
N ALA A 244 -10.25 -3.21 11.43
CA ALA A 244 -11.39 -2.34 11.17
C ALA A 244 -11.87 -1.59 12.44
N PRO A 245 -12.44 -0.37 12.35
CA PRO A 245 -13.04 0.31 13.50
C PRO A 245 -14.13 -0.55 14.17
N PRO A 246 -14.44 -0.39 15.47
CA PRO A 246 -15.46 -1.21 16.16
C PRO A 246 -16.84 -1.20 15.49
N GLU A 247 -17.16 -0.10 14.82
CA GLU A 247 -18.39 0.11 14.06
C GLU A 247 -18.45 -0.78 12.79
N GLU A 248 -17.29 -1.08 12.19
CA GLU A 248 -17.15 -1.90 10.99
C GLU A 248 -16.90 -3.39 11.31
N LYS A 249 -16.23 -3.69 12.43
CA LYS A 249 -15.92 -5.08 12.84
C LYS A 249 -17.14 -5.97 13.02
N ASN A 250 -18.27 -5.38 13.41
CA ASN A 250 -19.51 -6.12 13.67
C ASN A 250 -20.40 -6.26 12.43
N ILE A 251 -20.06 -5.62 11.31
CA ILE A 251 -20.82 -5.71 10.07
C ILE A 251 -20.71 -7.14 9.55
N PRO A 252 -21.83 -7.88 9.39
CA PRO A 252 -21.80 -9.23 8.89
C PRO A 252 -21.27 -9.26 7.46
N PHE A 253 -20.27 -10.10 7.22
CA PHE A 253 -19.81 -10.38 5.87
C PHE A 253 -20.89 -11.12 5.11
N LYS A 254 -21.16 -10.63 3.90
CA LYS A 254 -21.98 -11.30 2.92
C LYS A 254 -21.12 -12.36 2.25
N GLU A 255 -21.46 -13.63 2.51
CA GLU A 255 -20.90 -14.74 1.75
C GLU A 255 -21.01 -14.45 0.26
N LYS A 256 -20.02 -14.90 -0.51
CA LYS A 256 -20.02 -14.75 -1.97
C LYS A 256 -19.84 -13.29 -2.42
N TYR A 257 -19.42 -12.42 -1.52
CA TYR A 257 -19.15 -11.03 -1.85
C TYR A 257 -17.99 -10.50 -1.02
N ASP A 258 -18.10 -10.59 0.31
CA ASP A 258 -17.10 -10.09 1.26
C ASP A 258 -16.10 -11.20 1.66
N VAL A 259 -16.54 -12.47 1.60
CA VAL A 259 -15.74 -13.68 1.89
C VAL A 259 -16.14 -14.85 0.99
N LEU A 260 -15.25 -15.84 0.83
CA LEU A 260 -15.55 -17.11 0.14
C LEU A 260 -16.71 -17.85 0.82
N SER A 261 -17.44 -18.65 0.05
CA SER A 261 -18.45 -19.57 0.60
C SER A 261 -17.81 -20.58 1.55
N GLN A 262 -18.60 -21.06 2.52
CA GLN A 262 -18.13 -22.06 3.47
C GLN A 262 -17.61 -23.33 2.77
N GLU A 263 -18.28 -23.75 1.71
CA GLU A 263 -17.96 -24.95 0.91
C GLU A 263 -16.64 -24.80 0.13
N ALA A 264 -16.46 -23.69 -0.59
CA ALA A 264 -15.25 -23.44 -1.36
C ALA A 264 -14.03 -23.31 -0.46
N SER A 265 -14.21 -22.63 0.67
CA SER A 265 -13.17 -22.51 1.66
C SER A 265 -12.77 -23.90 2.18
N GLN A 266 -13.73 -24.75 2.56
CA GLN A 266 -13.48 -26.13 3.02
C GLN A 266 -12.72 -26.99 2.01
N LYS A 267 -13.01 -26.86 0.70
CA LYS A 267 -12.29 -27.56 -0.36
C LYS A 267 -10.80 -27.19 -0.38
N LEU A 268 -10.47 -25.89 -0.35
CA LEU A 268 -9.08 -25.41 -0.36
C LEU A 268 -8.29 -25.92 0.86
N LEU A 269 -8.91 -25.94 2.05
CA LEU A 269 -8.35 -26.54 3.26
C LEU A 269 -7.95 -27.99 3.04
N TRP A 270 -8.88 -28.74 2.47
CA TRP A 270 -8.81 -30.19 2.39
C TRP A 270 -7.71 -30.60 1.41
N TRP A 271 -7.60 -29.87 0.29
CA TRP A 271 -6.68 -30.13 -0.80
C TRP A 271 -5.20 -29.86 -0.49
N PHE A 272 -4.85 -28.72 0.14
CA PHE A 272 -3.46 -28.22 0.09
C PHE A 272 -2.72 -28.14 1.41
N GLN A 273 -3.46 -27.91 2.47
CA GLN A 273 -2.91 -28.02 3.79
C GLN A 273 -1.78 -27.05 4.15
N PRO A 274 -1.96 -25.75 3.84
CA PRO A 274 -0.88 -24.81 4.04
C PRO A 274 -0.58 -24.54 5.51
N ARG A 275 0.68 -24.21 5.76
CA ARG A 275 1.14 -23.66 7.04
C ARG A 275 0.85 -22.16 7.16
N LEU A 276 0.78 -21.45 6.03
CA LEU A 276 0.44 -20.04 5.93
C LEU A 276 -0.44 -19.69 4.68
N ILE A 277 -1.39 -18.76 4.80
CA ILE A 277 -2.13 -18.04 3.75
C ILE A 277 -2.21 -16.61 4.17
N LEU A 278 -2.01 -15.86 3.12
CA LEU A 278 -2.06 -14.45 3.07
C LEU A 278 -3.17 -14.12 2.07
N SER A 279 -4.14 -13.34 2.52
CA SER A 279 -5.25 -12.83 1.72
C SER A 279 -5.18 -11.29 1.65
N GLY A 280 -6.10 -10.65 0.95
CA GLY A 280 -6.21 -9.19 0.83
C GLY A 280 -7.69 -8.78 0.88
N HIS A 281 -8.10 -7.84 0.02
CA HIS A 281 -9.48 -7.46 -0.30
C HIS A 281 -10.20 -6.58 0.73
N THR A 282 -10.09 -6.87 2.04
CA THR A 282 -10.82 -6.08 3.06
C THR A 282 -10.21 -4.70 3.32
N HIS A 283 -9.03 -4.42 2.72
CA HIS A 283 -8.16 -3.27 2.98
C HIS A 283 -7.64 -3.18 4.42
N SER A 284 -8.12 -4.06 5.31
CA SER A 284 -7.87 -4.10 6.75
C SER A 284 -7.05 -5.33 7.11
N ALA A 285 -6.16 -5.18 8.10
CA ALA A 285 -5.44 -6.35 8.56
C ALA A 285 -6.35 -7.16 9.47
N CYS A 286 -6.37 -8.47 9.25
CA CYS A 286 -6.97 -9.39 10.19
C CYS A 286 -6.11 -10.64 10.31
N GLU A 287 -6.00 -11.14 11.54
CA GLU A 287 -5.43 -12.44 11.85
C GLU A 287 -6.54 -13.37 12.35
N VAL A 288 -6.70 -14.52 11.70
CA VAL A 288 -7.73 -15.51 12.03
C VAL A 288 -7.10 -16.88 12.12
N LEU A 289 -7.33 -17.58 13.22
CA LEU A 289 -6.89 -18.96 13.37
C LEU A 289 -7.98 -19.91 12.92
N HIS A 290 -7.80 -20.50 11.74
CA HIS A 290 -8.74 -21.49 11.24
C HIS A 290 -8.50 -22.84 11.93
N ALA A 291 -9.59 -23.55 12.27
CA ALA A 291 -9.63 -24.88 12.93
C ALA A 291 -8.59 -25.06 14.06
N GLY A 292 -8.28 -23.97 14.76
CA GLY A 292 -7.33 -23.93 15.87
C GLY A 292 -5.87 -24.20 15.49
N LYS A 293 -5.50 -24.21 14.20
CA LYS A 293 -4.15 -24.60 13.76
C LYS A 293 -3.50 -23.68 12.75
N ILE A 294 -4.28 -22.92 11.98
CA ILE A 294 -3.80 -22.37 10.72
C ILE A 294 -4.10 -20.88 10.59
N PRO A 295 -3.06 -20.02 10.62
CA PRO A 295 -3.22 -18.60 10.92
C PRO A 295 -3.37 -17.71 9.68
N GLU A 296 -4.56 -17.41 9.22
CA GLU A 296 -4.74 -16.44 8.12
C GLU A 296 -4.41 -15.03 8.47
N ILE A 297 -3.59 -14.42 7.61
CA ILE A 297 -3.31 -13.00 7.66
C ILE A 297 -3.90 -12.35 6.41
N SER A 298 -4.96 -11.57 6.59
CA SER A 298 -5.39 -10.61 5.56
C SER A 298 -4.42 -9.42 5.57
N VAL A 299 -3.74 -9.21 4.46
CA VAL A 299 -2.80 -8.11 4.25
C VAL A 299 -3.61 -6.84 3.97
N PRO A 300 -3.37 -5.75 4.71
CA PRO A 300 -4.09 -4.49 4.50
C PRO A 300 -3.65 -3.82 3.20
N SER A 301 -4.44 -2.83 2.78
CA SER A 301 -4.12 -2.06 1.57
C SER A 301 -2.78 -1.33 1.69
N PHE A 302 -2.00 -1.40 0.60
CA PHE A 302 -0.75 -0.67 0.43
C PHE A 302 -0.93 0.80 0.01
N SER A 303 -2.18 1.22 -0.24
CA SER A 303 -2.52 2.52 -0.82
C SER A 303 -3.16 3.46 0.20
N TRP A 304 -2.73 4.72 0.21
CA TRP A 304 -3.45 5.77 0.96
C TRP A 304 -4.88 5.96 0.52
N ARG A 305 -5.27 5.45 -0.66
CA ARG A 305 -6.63 5.63 -1.17
C ARG A 305 -7.66 4.93 -0.30
N ASN A 306 -7.26 3.81 0.30
CA ASN A 306 -8.13 2.90 1.01
C ASN A 306 -7.99 3.08 2.53
N ARG A 307 -6.85 3.59 3.02
CA ARG A 307 -6.63 3.87 4.44
C ARG A 307 -5.55 4.91 4.72
N ASN A 308 -5.65 5.58 5.86
CA ASN A 308 -4.69 6.59 6.31
C ASN A 308 -3.32 6.00 6.71
N ASN A 309 -3.27 4.73 7.14
CA ASN A 309 -2.07 4.03 7.65
C ASN A 309 -1.75 2.73 6.88
N PRO A 310 -1.45 2.80 5.57
CA PRO A 310 -1.18 1.61 4.78
C PRO A 310 0.05 0.88 5.30
N SER A 311 0.12 -0.43 5.06
CA SER A 311 1.24 -1.26 5.50
C SER A 311 1.43 -2.45 4.58
N PHE A 312 2.50 -3.19 4.81
CA PHE A 312 2.77 -4.47 4.18
C PHE A 312 3.29 -5.48 5.19
N ILE A 313 3.23 -6.77 4.84
CA ILE A 313 3.76 -7.85 5.67
C ILE A 313 5.11 -8.29 5.12
N MET A 314 6.08 -8.46 6.04
CA MET A 314 7.37 -9.07 5.79
C MET A 314 7.38 -10.46 6.41
N GLY A 315 7.88 -11.45 5.67
CA GLY A 315 8.01 -12.83 6.14
C GLY A 315 9.43 -13.33 6.03
N SER A 316 9.94 -13.90 7.12
CA SER A 316 11.12 -14.76 7.14
C SER A 316 10.64 -16.21 7.17
N ILE A 317 10.83 -16.92 6.06
CA ILE A 317 10.18 -18.23 5.84
C ILE A 317 11.23 -19.31 5.62
N THR A 318 11.04 -20.46 6.24
CA THR A 318 11.81 -21.68 6.02
C THR A 318 10.87 -22.83 5.63
N PRO A 319 11.40 -23.97 5.12
CA PRO A 319 10.59 -25.15 4.82
C PRO A 319 9.77 -25.68 6.00
N THR A 320 10.14 -25.37 7.24
CA THR A 320 9.51 -25.89 8.47
C THR A 320 8.83 -24.83 9.33
N ASP A 321 9.32 -23.59 9.34
CA ASP A 321 8.80 -22.51 10.19
C ASP A 321 8.68 -21.17 9.44
N PHE A 322 7.92 -20.21 9.97
CA PHE A 322 7.82 -18.86 9.43
C PHE A 322 7.64 -17.83 10.54
N SER A 323 8.05 -16.60 10.28
CA SER A 323 7.82 -15.47 11.17
C SER A 323 7.41 -14.26 10.35
N LEU A 324 6.37 -13.55 10.78
CA LEU A 324 5.80 -12.42 10.08
C LEU A 324 5.94 -11.14 10.89
N GLN A 325 6.21 -10.04 10.21
CA GLN A 325 6.25 -8.71 10.80
C GLN A 325 5.58 -7.70 9.87
N LYS A 326 4.70 -6.88 10.44
CA LYS A 326 4.07 -5.78 9.73
C LYS A 326 5.00 -4.58 9.67
N CYS A 327 5.04 -3.91 8.52
CA CYS A 327 5.76 -2.67 8.30
C CYS A 327 4.80 -1.58 7.83
N PHE A 328 4.58 -0.56 8.65
CA PHE A 328 3.73 0.58 8.32
C PHE A 328 4.41 1.53 7.34
N LEU A 329 3.61 2.18 6.51
CA LEU A 329 3.99 3.31 5.69
C LEU A 329 3.64 4.63 6.39
N PRO A 330 4.15 5.79 5.94
CA PRO A 330 3.80 7.06 6.55
C PRO A 330 2.28 7.29 6.52
N PHE A 331 1.74 7.92 7.57
CA PHE A 331 0.33 8.26 7.62
C PHE A 331 0.03 9.44 6.70
N GLU A 332 -1.03 9.38 5.91
CA GLU A 332 -1.40 10.47 4.99
C GLU A 332 -1.67 11.78 5.75
N SER A 333 -2.48 11.68 6.80
CA SER A 333 -2.79 12.77 7.73
C SER A 333 -1.56 13.42 8.36
N ARG A 334 -0.50 12.65 8.66
CA ARG A 334 0.77 13.22 9.17
C ARG A 334 1.47 14.03 8.09
N VAL A 335 1.50 13.55 6.85
CA VAL A 335 2.06 14.31 5.73
C VAL A 335 1.29 15.61 5.50
N PHE A 336 -0.05 15.57 5.52
CA PHE A 336 -0.88 16.78 5.44
C PHE A 336 -0.63 17.75 6.60
N THR A 337 -0.53 17.22 7.83
CA THR A 337 -0.26 18.05 9.01
C THR A 337 1.08 18.77 8.88
N ILE A 338 2.11 18.10 8.37
CA ILE A 338 3.42 18.71 8.11
C ILE A 338 3.31 19.81 7.05
N TYR A 339 2.58 19.58 5.96
CA TYR A 339 2.33 20.61 4.95
C TYR A 339 1.59 21.82 5.51
N CYS A 340 0.53 21.61 6.29
CA CYS A 340 -0.24 22.69 6.91
C CYS A 340 0.61 23.50 7.91
N ALA A 341 1.37 22.82 8.78
CA ALA A 341 2.26 23.47 9.73
C ALA A 341 3.37 24.27 9.03
N ALA A 342 3.96 23.71 7.97
CA ALA A 342 4.95 24.40 7.15
C ALA A 342 4.35 25.61 6.42
N GLY A 343 3.13 25.51 5.91
CA GLY A 343 2.41 26.61 5.27
C GLY A 343 2.11 27.75 6.25
N ALA A 344 1.65 27.43 7.46
CA ALA A 344 1.43 28.43 8.51
C ALA A 344 2.75 29.13 8.90
N LEU A 345 3.82 28.36 9.07
CA LEU A 345 5.15 28.91 9.35
C LEU A 345 5.64 29.81 8.21
N LEU A 346 5.41 29.42 6.96
CA LEU A 346 5.76 30.23 5.78
C LEU A 346 5.04 31.57 5.80
N VAL A 347 3.73 31.59 6.11
CA VAL A 347 2.95 32.83 6.24
C VAL A 347 3.52 33.71 7.35
N ILE A 348 3.84 33.14 8.50
CA ILE A 348 4.47 33.88 9.62
C ILE A 348 5.81 34.49 9.18
N LEU A 349 6.67 33.72 8.48
CA LEU A 349 7.96 34.21 8.00
C LEU A 349 7.81 35.36 6.99
N VAL A 350 6.82 35.29 6.09
CA VAL A 350 6.51 36.35 5.13
C VAL A 350 5.99 37.60 5.85
N LEU A 351 5.04 37.45 6.77
CA LEU A 351 4.49 38.58 7.55
C LEU A 351 5.56 39.25 8.40
N ALA A 352 6.40 38.47 9.10
CA ALA A 352 7.51 38.99 9.88
C ALA A 352 8.52 39.74 8.99
N HIS A 353 8.80 39.22 7.79
CA HIS A 353 9.66 39.92 6.84
C HIS A 353 9.02 41.25 6.40
N VAL A 354 7.74 41.27 6.01
CA VAL A 354 7.03 42.50 5.61
C VAL A 354 6.98 43.53 6.75
N GLN A 355 6.70 43.10 7.98
CA GLN A 355 6.70 43.98 9.16
C GLN A 355 8.09 44.58 9.45
N LEU A 356 9.16 43.80 9.25
CA LEU A 356 10.54 44.28 9.36
C LEU A 356 10.92 45.27 8.25
N LEU A 357 10.18 45.29 7.14
CA LEU A 357 10.34 46.24 6.03
C LEU A 357 9.51 47.51 6.21
N THR A 358 8.41 47.46 6.97
CA THR A 358 7.64 48.64 7.35
C THR A 358 8.32 49.36 8.53
N PRO A 359 8.86 50.58 8.35
CA PRO A 359 9.42 51.32 9.47
C PRO A 359 8.31 51.65 10.49
N PRO A 360 8.62 51.79 11.79
CA PRO A 360 7.66 52.11 12.86
C PRO A 360 6.98 53.50 12.72
N PHE A 361 7.22 54.21 11.62
CA PHE A 361 6.77 55.58 11.38
C PHE A 361 5.25 55.73 11.19
N TYR A 362 4.52 54.68 10.79
CA TYR A 362 3.06 54.79 10.61
C TYR A 362 2.27 54.72 11.92
N PHE A 363 2.82 54.15 12.99
CA PHE A 363 2.16 54.12 14.30
C PHE A 363 2.39 55.41 15.10
N ALA A 364 3.58 55.99 15.00
CA ALA A 364 3.90 57.26 15.67
C ALA A 364 3.11 58.46 15.10
N GLN A 365 2.83 58.50 13.80
CA GLN A 365 2.09 59.62 13.19
C GLN A 365 0.61 59.68 13.61
N ARG A 366 -0.04 58.53 13.89
CA ARG A 366 -1.42 58.48 14.39
C ARG A 366 -1.57 58.86 15.87
N LEU A 367 -0.52 58.66 16.68
CA LEU A 367 -0.48 59.11 18.08
C LEU A 367 -0.17 60.61 18.18
N ILE A 368 0.70 61.14 17.32
CA ILE A 368 1.05 62.56 17.32
C ILE A 368 -0.08 63.43 16.73
N SER A 369 -0.88 62.93 15.78
CA SER A 369 -2.02 63.70 15.24
C SER A 369 -3.20 63.83 16.23
N LYS A 370 -3.32 62.93 17.22
CA LYS A 370 -4.35 63.02 18.27
C LYS A 370 -3.99 64.00 19.40
N HIS A 371 -2.72 64.32 19.59
CA HIS A 371 -2.26 65.28 20.61
C HIS A 371 -2.15 66.73 20.12
N LYS A 372 -2.40 67.00 18.84
CA LYS A 372 -2.43 68.38 18.27
C LYS A 372 -3.84 68.94 18.08
N ALA A 373 -4.85 68.32 18.67
CA ALA A 373 -6.23 68.80 18.68
C ALA A 373 -6.71 69.02 20.13
N VAL A 374 -6.04 69.94 20.84
CA VAL A 374 -6.56 70.68 22.00
C VAL A 374 -6.01 72.10 21.92
#